data_AF-A0A2V8UF73-F1
#
_entry.id   AF-A0A2V8UF73-F1
#
_cell.length_a   1.000
_cell.length_b   1.000
_cell.length_c   1.000
_cell.angle_alpha   90.00
_cell.angle_beta   90.00
_cell.angle_gamma   90.00
#
_symmetry.space_group_name_H-M   'P 1'
#
loop_
_entity.id
_entity.type
_entity.pdbx_description
1 polymer ?
#
loop_
_entity_poly.entity_id
_entity_poly.type
_entity_poly.pdbx_seq_one_letter_code
_entity_poly.pdbx_strand_id
1 'polypeptide(L)'
;MSDIFALQDEVAQAIAGALEVRLAADRRQHTPTLSAYEAYLRGRHHLLRLTPESWARARKCLDEAIKLDPAFAPAHASLGWGYFLIGANAMSLWPPWSR
;
A
#
# COMPACT_ATOMS: atom_id res chain seq x y z
N MET A 1 -19.61 -12.15 -44.16
CA MET A 1 -19.46 -11.06 -43.17
C MET A 1 -19.18 -11.57 -41.76
N SER A 2 -19.56 -12.80 -41.38
CA SER A 2 -19.25 -13.39 -40.07
C SER A 2 -17.75 -13.63 -39.82
N ASP A 3 -16.99 -13.92 -40.88
CA ASP A 3 -15.59 -14.35 -40.80
C ASP A 3 -14.64 -13.26 -40.27
N ILE A 4 -14.89 -11.99 -40.62
CA ILE A 4 -14.03 -10.88 -40.19
C ILE A 4 -14.21 -10.54 -38.71
N PHE A 5 -15.42 -10.74 -38.16
CA PHE A 5 -15.69 -10.56 -36.73
C PHE A 5 -15.15 -11.74 -35.91
N ALA A 6 -15.26 -12.96 -36.43
CA ALA A 6 -14.65 -14.14 -35.81
C ALA A 6 -13.12 -14.01 -35.70
N LEU A 7 -12.46 -13.52 -36.75
CA LEU A 7 -11.02 -13.25 -36.74
C LEU A 7 -10.64 -12.16 -35.74
N GLN A 8 -11.46 -11.11 -35.61
CA GLN A 8 -11.22 -10.05 -34.62
C GLN A 8 -11.35 -10.56 -33.19
N ASP A 9 -12.35 -11.40 -32.91
CA ASP A 9 -12.54 -12.02 -31.60
C ASP A 9 -11.38 -12.95 -31.24
N GLU A 10 -10.89 -13.76 -32.18
CA GLU A 10 -9.71 -14.61 -31.96
C GLU A 10 -8.46 -13.78 -31.63
N VAL A 11 -8.22 -12.70 -32.38
CA VAL A 11 -7.08 -11.80 -32.12
C VAL A 11 -7.25 -11.11 -30.77
N ALA A 12 -8.45 -10.65 -30.43
CA ALA A 12 -8.73 -10.01 -29.14
C ALA A 12 -8.52 -10.98 -27.97
N GLN A 13 -8.96 -12.23 -28.08
CA GLN A 13 -8.75 -13.28 -27.08
C GLN A 13 -7.27 -13.64 -26.95
N ALA A 14 -6.54 -13.76 -28.06
CA ALA A 14 -5.11 -14.03 -28.04
C ALA A 14 -4.33 -12.91 -27.33
N ILE A 15 -4.69 -11.65 -27.60
CA ILE A 15 -4.09 -10.49 -26.93
C ILE A 15 -4.44 -10.48 -25.43
N ALA A 16 -5.71 -10.70 -25.07
CA ALA A 16 -6.14 -10.73 -23.67
C ALA A 16 -5.43 -11.85 -22.89
N GLY A 17 -5.34 -13.06 -23.45
CA GLY A 17 -4.63 -14.18 -22.84
C GLY A 17 -3.14 -13.91 -22.67
N ALA A 18 -2.48 -13.33 -23.68
CA ALA A 18 -1.08 -12.94 -23.58
C ALA A 18 -0.84 -11.87 -22.49
N LEU A 19 -1.76 -10.90 -22.36
CA LEU A 19 -1.70 -9.87 -21.33
C LEU A 19 -1.91 -10.44 -19.93
N GLU A 20 -2.89 -11.32 -19.71
CA GLU A 20 -3.12 -11.96 -18.42
C GLU A 20 -1.90 -12.76 -17.95
N VAL A 21 -1.31 -13.57 -18.82
CA VAL A 21 -0.10 -14.36 -18.51
C VAL A 21 1.06 -13.45 -18.12
N ARG A 22 1.24 -12.33 -18.84
CA ARG A 22 2.31 -11.37 -18.56
C ARG A 22 2.11 -10.64 -17.24
N LEU A 23 0.88 -10.22 -16.94
CA LEU A 23 0.54 -9.55 -15.67
C LEU A 23 0.63 -10.50 -14.47
N ALA A 24 0.30 -11.79 -14.65
CA ALA A 24 0.46 -12.79 -13.60
C ALA A 24 1.94 -13.07 -13.30
N ALA A 25 2.80 -13.13 -14.34
CA ALA A 25 4.24 -13.32 -14.18
C ALA A 25 4.94 -12.14 -13.49
N ASP A 26 4.41 -10.92 -13.63
CA ASP A 26 4.95 -9.69 -13.02
C ASP A 26 4.43 -9.43 -11.60
N ARG A 27 3.39 -10.16 -11.15
CA ARG A 27 2.91 -10.12 -9.77
C ARG A 27 3.78 -10.97 -8.84
N ARG A 28 5.07 -10.64 -8.73
CA ARG A 28 5.88 -11.09 -7.58
C ARG A 28 5.41 -10.31 -6.35
N GLN A 29 4.38 -10.84 -5.68
CA GLN A 29 3.97 -10.32 -4.39
C GLN A 29 5.00 -10.71 -3.34
N HIS A 30 5.70 -9.71 -2.80
CA HIS A 30 6.57 -9.91 -1.66
C HIS A 30 5.74 -10.44 -0.49
N THR A 31 6.08 -11.64 -0.01
CA THR A 31 5.41 -12.24 1.13
C THR A 31 6.20 -11.86 2.38
N PRO A 32 5.59 -11.14 3.33
CA PRO A 32 6.31 -10.70 4.51
C PRO A 32 6.65 -11.86 5.43
N THR A 33 7.69 -11.69 6.23
CA THR A 33 7.93 -12.57 7.38
C THR A 33 6.76 -12.46 8.37
N LEU A 34 6.43 -13.56 9.06
CA LEU A 34 5.32 -13.57 10.02
C LEU A 34 5.50 -12.50 11.11
N SER A 35 6.72 -12.33 11.62
CA SER A 35 7.05 -11.33 12.63
C SER A 35 6.86 -9.89 12.10
N ALA A 36 7.24 -9.61 10.85
CA ALA A 36 6.97 -8.31 10.22
C ALA A 36 5.47 -8.07 10.06
N TYR A 37 4.71 -9.10 9.68
CA TYR A 37 3.26 -9.02 9.56
C TYR A 37 2.57 -8.74 10.91
N GLU A 38 2.98 -9.41 11.99
CA GLU A 38 2.47 -9.16 13.34
C GLU A 38 2.80 -7.75 13.85
N ALA A 39 4.03 -7.28 13.62
CA ALA A 39 4.43 -5.91 13.94
C ALA A 39 3.58 -4.89 13.16
N TYR A 40 3.35 -5.13 11.87
CA TYR A 40 2.49 -4.31 11.03
C TYR A 40 1.03 -4.27 11.52
N LEU A 41 0.44 -5.41 11.89
CA LEU A 41 -0.94 -5.44 12.42
C LEU A 41 -1.08 -4.62 13.71
N ARG A 42 -0.10 -4.72 14.63
CA ARG A 42 -0.05 -3.88 15.84
C ARG A 42 0.07 -2.39 15.49
N GLY A 43 0.91 -2.06 14.52
CA GLY A 43 1.04 -0.69 14.01
C GLY A 43 -0.27 -0.14 13.45
N ARG A 44 -0.95 -0.93 12.61
CA ARG A 44 -2.26 -0.57 12.05
C ARG A 44 -3.33 -0.37 13.11
N HIS A 45 -3.38 -1.23 14.12
CA HIS A 45 -4.32 -1.09 15.22
C HIS A 45 -4.19 0.28 15.90
N HIS A 46 -2.95 0.74 16.15
CA HIS A 46 -2.71 2.06 16.73
C HIS A 46 -2.99 3.21 15.76
N LEU A 47 -2.75 3.03 14.46
CA LEU A 47 -3.06 4.02 13.42
C LEU A 47 -4.55 4.35 13.34
N LEU A 48 -5.45 3.39 13.57
CA LEU A 48 -6.90 3.61 13.52
C LEU A 48 -7.41 4.64 14.54
N ARG A 49 -6.63 4.93 15.59
CA ARG A 49 -7.02 5.87 16.67
C ARG A 49 -6.70 7.33 16.33
N LEU A 50 -5.83 7.58 15.36
CA LEU A 50 -5.50 8.91 14.81
C LEU A 50 -5.17 10.00 15.86
N THR A 51 -4.58 9.63 17.01
CA THR A 51 -4.08 10.61 17.99
C THR A 51 -2.55 10.71 17.91
N PRO A 52 -1.93 11.80 18.39
CA PRO A 52 -0.47 11.92 18.43
C PRO A 52 0.20 10.76 19.20
N GLU A 53 -0.39 10.32 20.32
CA GLU A 53 0.12 9.22 21.13
C GLU A 53 -0.10 7.85 20.47
N SER A 54 -1.21 7.70 19.74
CA SER A 54 -1.45 6.49 18.97
C SER A 54 -0.49 6.40 17.78
N TRP A 55 -0.20 7.53 17.14
CA TRP A 55 0.80 7.63 16.07
C TRP A 55 2.20 7.25 16.57
N ALA A 56 2.64 7.77 17.71
CA ALA A 56 3.95 7.43 18.27
C ALA A 56 4.11 5.91 18.50
N ARG A 57 3.05 5.22 18.92
CA ARG A 57 3.02 3.76 19.06
C ARG A 57 2.97 3.05 17.72
N ALA A 58 2.12 3.50 16.80
CA ALA A 58 2.01 2.95 15.47
C ALA A 58 3.35 3.00 14.73
N ARG A 59 4.02 4.15 14.77
CA ARG A 59 5.32 4.37 14.13
C ARG A 59 6.37 3.37 14.62
N LYS A 60 6.48 3.15 15.95
CA LYS A 60 7.41 2.15 16.51
C LYS A 60 7.16 0.75 15.97
N CYS A 61 5.90 0.33 15.90
CA CYS A 61 5.54 -0.99 15.37
C CYS A 61 5.80 -1.12 13.86
N LEU A 62 5.54 -0.07 13.08
CA LEU A 62 5.79 -0.06 11.64
C LEU A 62 7.29 0.00 11.30
N ASP A 63 8.07 0.78 12.05
CA ASP A 63 9.53 0.80 11.95
C ASP A 63 10.11 -0.60 12.25
N GLU A 64 9.55 -1.30 13.24
CA GLU A 64 9.94 -2.69 13.54
C GLU A 64 9.58 -3.64 12.40
N ALA A 65 8.39 -3.51 11.81
CA ALA A 65 8.01 -4.31 10.64
C ALA A 65 8.97 -4.12 9.47
N ILE A 66 9.44 -2.89 9.23
CA ILE A 66 10.42 -2.56 8.17
C ILE A 66 11.81 -3.09 8.50
N LYS A 67 12.23 -3.07 9.78
CA LYS A 67 13.51 -3.67 10.18
C LYS A 67 13.51 -5.18 9.98
N LEU A 68 12.40 -5.84 10.33
CA LEU A 68 12.21 -7.28 10.15
C LEU A 68 12.10 -7.66 8.67
N ASP A 69 11.51 -6.79 7.87
CA ASP A 69 11.34 -6.98 6.44
C ASP A 69 11.38 -5.65 5.66
N PRO A 70 12.56 -5.26 5.15
CA PRO A 70 12.74 -3.99 4.44
C PRO A 70 11.90 -3.87 3.16
N ALA A 71 11.54 -4.99 2.54
CA ALA A 71 10.75 -5.03 1.30
C ALA A 71 9.24 -5.03 1.57
N PHE A 72 8.81 -4.97 2.83
CA PHE A 72 7.40 -5.01 3.20
C PHE A 72 6.68 -3.68 2.91
N ALA A 73 6.32 -3.48 1.65
CA ALA A 73 5.72 -2.24 1.14
C ALA A 73 4.49 -1.72 1.94
N PRO A 74 3.56 -2.57 2.43
CA PRO A 74 2.46 -2.10 3.28
C PRO A 74 2.89 -1.36 4.56
N ALA A 75 4.02 -1.72 5.17
CA ALA A 75 4.53 -1.04 6.36
C ALA A 75 5.03 0.38 6.01
N HIS A 76 5.78 0.53 4.91
CA HIS A 76 6.20 1.82 4.38
C HIS A 76 5.02 2.71 4.01
N ALA A 77 4.02 2.17 3.30
CA ALA A 77 2.80 2.89 2.93
C ALA A 77 2.04 3.40 4.16
N SER A 78 1.95 2.57 5.21
CA SER A 78 1.28 2.95 6.47
C SER A 78 2.02 4.07 7.21
N LEU A 79 3.37 4.09 7.17
CA LEU A 79 4.14 5.21 7.71
C LEU A 79 3.85 6.51 6.95
N GLY A 80 3.88 6.47 5.62
CA GLY A 80 3.57 7.62 4.78
C GLY A 80 2.18 8.18 5.05
N TRP A 81 1.19 7.30 5.16
CA TRP A 81 -0.18 7.68 5.52
C TRP A 81 -0.28 8.33 6.91
N GLY A 82 0.41 7.76 7.91
CA GLY A 82 0.44 8.32 9.26
C GLY A 82 1.07 9.72 9.31
N TYR A 83 2.20 9.92 8.60
CA TYR A 83 2.81 11.25 8.48
C TYR A 83 1.88 12.25 7.80
N PHE A 84 1.20 11.85 6.72
CA PHE A 84 0.22 12.70 6.04
C PHE A 84 -0.91 13.14 6.99
N LEU A 85 -1.52 12.20 7.71
CA LEU A 85 -2.65 12.51 8.59
C LEU A 85 -2.28 13.41 9.77
N ILE A 86 -1.15 13.13 10.43
CA ILE A 86 -0.69 13.96 11.56
C ILE A 86 -0.22 15.32 11.06
N GLY A 87 0.48 15.39 9.92
CA GLY A 87 0.90 16.64 9.31
C GLY A 87 -0.28 17.52 8.88
N ALA A 88 -1.30 16.93 8.26
CA ALA A 88 -2.53 17.63 7.87
C ALA A 88 -3.29 18.19 9.08
N ASN A 89 -3.33 17.45 10.19
CA ASN A 89 -3.97 17.89 11.43
C ASN A 89 -3.17 19.00 12.15
N ALA A 90 -1.83 19.01 12.03
CA ALA A 90 -1.01 20.10 12.52
C ALA A 90 -1.16 21.38 11.66
N MET A 91 -1.34 21.20 10.34
CA MET A 91 -1.53 22.30 9.40
C MET A 91 -2.91 22.97 9.50
N SER A 92 -3.96 22.24 9.90
CA SER A 92 -5.27 22.85 10.20
C SER A 92 -5.26 23.68 11.48
N LEU A 93 -4.34 23.39 12.41
CA LEU A 93 -4.10 24.18 13.63
C LEU A 93 -3.09 25.32 13.40
N TRP A 94 -2.53 25.44 12.19
CA TRP A 94 -1.58 26.49 11.85
C TRP A 94 -2.29 27.84 11.65
N PRO A 95 -1.95 28.90 12.40
CA PRO A 95 -2.70 30.14 12.34
C PRO A 95 -2.50 30.88 10.99
N PRO A 96 -3.58 31.43 10.40
CA PRO A 96 -3.53 32.06 9.08
C PRO A 96 -2.71 33.38 9.01
N TRP A 97 -2.36 33.98 10.15
CA TRP A 97 -1.64 35.27 10.23
C TRP A 97 -0.12 35.16 10.26
N SER A 98 0.44 34.06 9.77
CA SER A 98 1.89 33.76 9.81
C SER A 98 2.58 33.83 8.43
N ARG A 99 1.94 34.47 7.44
CA ARG A 99 2.54 34.84 6.14
C ARG A 99 2.75 36.34 6.03
#